data_AF-A0A9P5XCY7-F1
#
_entry.id   AF-A0A9P5XCY7-F1
#
_cell.length_a   1.000
_cell.length_b   1.000
_cell.length_c   1.000
_cell.angle_alpha   90.00
_cell.angle_beta   90.00
_cell.angle_gamma   90.00
#
_symmetry.space_group_name_H-M   'P 1'
#
loop_
_entity.id
_entity.type
_entity.pdbx_description
1 polymer ?
#
loop_
_entity_poly.entity_id
_entity_poly.type
_entity_poly.pdbx_seq_one_letter_code
_entity_poly.pdbx_strand_id
1 'polypeptide(L)'
;MHKLPSLHLNPKPISHPTDPNSSFKHSISSPTPADESISSASASSSSSSSTSSSAKSTRTTRSSAKKIRSSNGSGSKPTDQELARKGKLRQKRQQMIEKAKKISSLDNSPANDRQLRVLKMVYEEITMYPTEAWMAILAIIIQRSFKQVKNWFSNERQKRGTGEDTHVTSSSGDRIRVRPMTLNNCKDWSDEWFEEVVMVHNFRVLCKSRSQAGGALSDTSSNHDGRS
;
A
#
# COMPACT_ATOMS: atom_id res chain seq x y z
N MET A 1 25.48 -46.38 -24.24
CA MET A 1 26.05 -45.07 -24.66
C MET A 1 25.40 -43.98 -23.80
N HIS A 2 26.04 -43.60 -22.70
CA HIS A 2 25.50 -42.63 -21.74
C HIS A 2 26.09 -41.24 -22.03
N LYS A 3 25.22 -40.28 -22.38
CA LYS A 3 25.57 -38.86 -22.54
C LYS A 3 25.51 -38.18 -21.16
N LEU A 4 26.64 -37.67 -20.68
CA LEU A 4 26.71 -36.77 -19.53
C LEU A 4 26.43 -35.33 -19.97
N PRO A 5 25.64 -34.53 -19.23
CA PRO A 5 25.44 -33.12 -19.52
C PRO A 5 26.58 -32.25 -18.95
N SER A 6 27.15 -31.41 -19.82
CA SER A 6 28.14 -30.38 -19.50
C SER A 6 27.58 -29.33 -18.54
N LEU A 7 28.28 -29.12 -17.42
CA LEU A 7 28.08 -28.00 -16.51
C LEU A 7 28.76 -26.76 -17.10
N HIS A 8 27.96 -25.77 -17.51
CA HIS A 8 28.43 -24.48 -17.97
C HIS A 8 28.50 -23.51 -16.78
N LEU A 9 29.71 -23.25 -16.28
CA LEU A 9 29.99 -22.26 -15.24
C LEU A 9 30.07 -20.88 -15.89
N ASN A 10 29.22 -19.96 -15.43
CA ASN A 10 29.15 -18.58 -15.91
C ASN A 10 29.91 -17.67 -14.91
N PRO A 11 31.06 -17.08 -15.27
CA PRO A 11 31.80 -16.20 -14.37
C PRO A 11 31.14 -14.81 -14.26
N LYS A 12 30.82 -14.45 -13.01
CA LYS A 12 30.33 -13.14 -12.56
C LYS A 12 31.43 -12.08 -12.75
N PRO A 13 31.18 -10.93 -13.41
CA PRO A 13 32.13 -9.82 -13.41
C PRO A 13 32.18 -9.10 -12.06
N ILE A 14 33.40 -8.82 -11.65
CA ILE A 14 33.84 -8.21 -10.39
C ILE A 14 33.57 -6.69 -10.40
N SER A 15 33.31 -6.18 -9.20
CA SER A 15 33.07 -4.79 -8.80
C SER A 15 34.25 -3.83 -9.03
N HIS A 16 33.94 -2.58 -9.39
CA HIS A 16 34.85 -1.43 -9.31
C HIS A 16 34.41 -0.44 -8.19
N PRO A 17 35.33 0.00 -7.32
CA PRO A 17 35.14 1.12 -6.40
C PRO A 17 35.89 2.38 -6.87
N THR A 18 35.19 3.52 -7.00
CA THR A 18 35.74 4.86 -7.33
C THR A 18 34.60 5.85 -7.02
N ASP A 19 34.65 6.93 -6.22
CA ASP A 19 35.67 7.67 -5.48
C ASP A 19 34.95 8.45 -4.35
N PRO A 20 35.63 8.78 -3.23
CA PRO A 20 35.13 9.70 -2.21
C PRO A 20 35.84 11.06 -2.30
N ASN A 21 35.38 12.01 -3.13
CA ASN A 21 35.77 13.41 -2.94
C ASN A 21 34.90 14.41 -3.72
N SER A 22 34.06 15.18 -3.02
CA SER A 22 33.75 16.55 -3.45
C SER A 22 33.21 17.34 -2.26
N SER A 23 34.15 17.94 -1.55
CA SER A 23 33.88 19.04 -0.62
C SER A 23 33.83 20.34 -1.41
N PHE A 24 32.65 20.93 -1.57
CA PHE A 24 32.52 22.36 -1.83
C PHE A 24 31.73 23.01 -0.71
N LYS A 25 32.48 23.70 0.15
CA LYS A 25 32.02 24.74 1.05
C LYS A 25 31.94 26.07 0.28
N HIS A 26 31.30 27.05 0.93
CA HIS A 26 31.20 28.48 0.63
C HIS A 26 30.00 28.87 -0.24
N SER A 27 29.26 29.94 0.00
CA SER A 27 29.10 30.88 1.13
C SER A 27 27.93 31.81 0.74
N ILE A 28 27.04 32.11 1.69
CA ILE A 28 26.50 33.44 2.02
C ILE A 28 26.12 34.38 0.86
N SER A 29 24.83 34.72 0.73
CA SER A 29 24.29 36.11 0.83
C SER A 29 22.81 36.21 0.40
N SER A 30 21.95 36.66 1.31
CA SER A 30 20.77 37.50 1.07
C SER A 30 21.14 38.93 1.52
N PRO A 31 20.41 40.05 1.27
CA PRO A 31 19.03 40.29 0.79
C PRO A 31 19.01 41.29 -0.42
N THR A 32 17.93 41.80 -1.05
CA THR A 32 16.77 42.63 -0.60
C THR A 32 15.91 43.01 -1.86
N PRO A 33 14.73 43.66 -1.72
CA PRO A 33 13.63 43.71 -2.70
C PRO A 33 13.47 45.02 -3.50
N ALA A 34 12.72 44.99 -4.60
CA ALA A 34 11.86 46.05 -5.19
C ALA A 34 11.17 45.45 -6.44
N ASP A 35 9.84 45.35 -6.50
CA ASP A 35 8.88 46.35 -7.00
C ASP A 35 9.00 46.58 -8.52
N GLU A 36 8.04 46.06 -9.30
CA GLU A 36 7.21 46.87 -10.22
C GLU A 36 6.22 46.00 -11.01
N SER A 37 5.04 46.59 -11.18
CA SER A 37 3.90 46.13 -11.98
C SER A 37 4.21 46.13 -13.46
N ILE A 38 3.55 45.32 -14.29
CA ILE A 38 2.62 45.71 -15.38
C ILE A 38 2.29 44.53 -16.31
N SER A 39 1.00 44.41 -16.62
CA SER A 39 0.37 43.49 -17.57
C SER A 39 0.95 43.56 -18.98
N SER A 40 0.95 42.43 -19.70
CA SER A 40 0.55 42.36 -21.12
C SER A 40 0.35 40.93 -21.60
N ALA A 41 -0.78 40.72 -22.28
CA ALA A 41 -1.15 39.52 -22.99
C ALA A 41 -0.24 39.24 -24.19
N SER A 42 -0.14 37.98 -24.62
CA SER A 42 -0.49 37.53 -25.99
C SER A 42 -0.02 36.11 -26.31
N ALA A 43 -0.89 35.40 -27.04
CA ALA A 43 -0.61 34.46 -28.13
C ALA A 43 0.02 33.07 -27.84
N SER A 44 -0.89 32.08 -27.77
CA SER A 44 -0.96 30.90 -28.66
C SER A 44 0.31 30.33 -29.31
N SER A 45 0.58 29.06 -29.03
CA SER A 45 0.91 28.09 -30.09
C SER A 45 0.44 26.68 -29.74
N SER A 46 -0.49 26.22 -30.57
CA SER A 46 -1.01 24.87 -30.71
C SER A 46 0.04 23.94 -31.35
N SER A 47 0.20 22.72 -30.82
CA SER A 47 0.74 21.60 -31.59
C SER A 47 -0.07 20.33 -31.33
N SER A 48 -1.09 20.18 -32.17
CA SER A 48 -1.80 18.93 -32.43
C SER A 48 -0.91 17.98 -33.23
N SER A 49 -0.70 16.77 -32.72
CA SER A 49 -0.17 15.65 -33.52
C SER A 49 -1.22 14.55 -33.59
N SER A 50 -1.96 14.58 -34.69
CA SER A 50 -2.84 13.52 -35.18
C SER A 50 -2.00 12.46 -35.89
N THR A 51 -2.10 11.21 -35.45
CA THR A 51 -1.74 10.05 -36.29
C THR A 51 -2.97 9.17 -36.44
N SER A 52 -3.57 9.27 -37.62
CA SER A 52 -4.58 8.38 -38.17
C SER A 52 -3.90 7.18 -38.82
N SER A 53 -4.27 5.97 -38.43
CA SER A 53 -4.09 4.78 -39.27
C SER A 53 -5.39 3.96 -39.26
N SER A 54 -6.19 4.19 -40.28
CA SER A 54 -7.32 3.36 -40.68
C SER A 54 -6.82 2.13 -41.44
N ALA A 55 -7.30 0.93 -41.12
CA ALA A 55 -7.64 -0.09 -42.12
C ALA A 55 -8.35 -1.31 -41.51
N LYS A 56 -9.57 -1.54 -42.03
CA LYS A 56 -10.17 -2.82 -42.47
C LYS A 56 -10.19 -3.99 -41.46
N SER A 57 -11.34 -4.32 -40.86
CA SER A 57 -12.47 -5.07 -41.44
C SER A 57 -12.14 -6.50 -41.85
N THR A 58 -12.52 -7.47 -41.00
CA THR A 58 -13.04 -8.77 -41.43
C THR A 58 -14.05 -9.30 -40.41
N ARG A 59 -15.11 -9.83 -41.02
CA ARG A 59 -16.39 -10.32 -40.52
C ARG A 59 -16.26 -11.76 -40.02
N THR A 60 -17.31 -12.23 -39.33
CA THR A 60 -17.62 -13.64 -38.94
C THR A 60 -16.85 -14.14 -37.71
N THR A 61 -17.44 -14.80 -36.71
CA THR A 61 -18.55 -15.76 -36.70
C THR A 61 -19.37 -15.69 -35.41
N ARG A 62 -20.70 -15.81 -35.55
CA ARG A 62 -21.62 -16.28 -34.51
C ARG A 62 -21.10 -17.58 -33.89
N SER A 63 -20.85 -17.58 -32.60
CA SER A 63 -20.91 -18.81 -31.80
C SER A 63 -21.73 -18.55 -30.55
N SER A 64 -22.84 -19.27 -30.50
CA SER A 64 -23.89 -19.28 -29.51
C SER A 64 -23.34 -19.63 -28.12
N ALA A 65 -22.97 -18.63 -27.32
CA ALA A 65 -22.72 -18.84 -25.90
C ALA A 65 -24.08 -18.99 -25.19
N LYS A 66 -24.45 -20.25 -24.93
CA LYS A 66 -25.60 -20.63 -24.11
C LYS A 66 -25.58 -19.82 -22.82
N LYS A 67 -26.60 -18.99 -22.68
CA LYS A 67 -26.99 -18.27 -21.47
C LYS A 67 -27.35 -19.30 -20.40
N ILE A 68 -26.38 -19.70 -19.58
CA ILE A 68 -26.65 -20.42 -18.33
C ILE A 68 -27.29 -19.40 -17.38
N ARG A 69 -28.61 -19.28 -17.45
CA ARG A 69 -29.41 -18.67 -16.40
C ARG A 69 -29.32 -19.60 -15.19
N SER A 70 -28.38 -19.36 -14.27
CA SER A 70 -28.51 -19.88 -12.91
C SER A 70 -29.57 -19.07 -12.19
N SER A 71 -30.84 -19.36 -12.49
CA SER A 71 -31.94 -19.04 -11.58
C SER A 71 -31.86 -19.99 -10.41
N ASN A 72 -31.34 -19.52 -9.27
CA ASN A 72 -31.63 -20.07 -7.93
C ASN A 72 -31.02 -19.15 -6.88
N GLY A 73 -31.58 -17.95 -6.76
CA GLY A 73 -31.41 -17.11 -5.60
C GLY A 73 -32.78 -16.60 -5.23
N SER A 74 -33.41 -17.26 -4.25
CA SER A 74 -34.59 -16.75 -3.57
C SER A 74 -34.26 -15.36 -3.05
N GLY A 75 -34.65 -14.34 -3.80
CA GLY A 75 -34.45 -12.93 -3.47
C GLY A 75 -35.33 -12.56 -2.30
N SER A 76 -34.92 -12.95 -1.09
CA SER A 76 -35.42 -12.34 0.12
C SER A 76 -35.08 -10.86 0.00
N LYS A 77 -36.12 -10.02 -0.09
CA LYS A 77 -35.93 -8.57 -0.12
C LYS A 77 -35.24 -8.20 1.19
N PRO A 78 -34.14 -7.43 1.16
CA PRO A 78 -33.47 -7.01 2.37
C PRO A 78 -34.49 -6.27 3.25
N THR A 79 -34.51 -6.61 4.53
CA THR A 79 -35.42 -5.95 5.48
C THR A 79 -35.05 -4.47 5.61
N ASP A 80 -36.01 -3.60 5.94
CA ASP A 80 -35.74 -2.17 6.16
C ASP A 80 -34.64 -1.94 7.21
N GLN A 81 -34.56 -2.84 8.20
CA GLN A 81 -33.52 -2.83 9.22
C GLN A 81 -32.13 -3.11 8.64
N GLU A 82 -32.00 -4.04 7.70
CA GLU A 82 -30.75 -4.37 7.03
C GLU A 82 -30.29 -3.22 6.13
N LEU A 83 -31.21 -2.60 5.39
CA LEU A 83 -30.93 -1.41 4.58
C LEU A 83 -30.44 -0.24 5.44
N ALA A 84 -31.09 0.01 6.58
CA ALA A 84 -30.68 1.05 7.52
C ALA A 84 -29.29 0.79 8.11
N ARG A 85 -28.98 -0.45 8.51
CA ARG A 85 -27.63 -0.81 9.00
C ARG A 85 -26.57 -0.61 7.93
N LYS A 86 -26.84 -1.02 6.68
CA LYS A 86 -25.94 -0.82 5.55
C LYS A 86 -25.69 0.66 5.24
N GLY A 87 -26.74 1.49 5.33
CA GLY A 87 -26.64 2.94 5.18
C GLY A 87 -25.70 3.57 6.22
N LYS A 88 -25.90 3.25 7.50
CA LYS A 88 -25.03 3.72 8.61
C LYS A 88 -23.57 3.31 8.42
N LEU A 89 -23.34 2.06 8.03
CA LEU A 89 -21.99 1.56 7.77
C LEU A 89 -21.30 2.32 6.62
N ARG A 90 -22.02 2.52 5.51
CA ARG A 90 -21.49 3.29 4.37
C ARG A 90 -21.12 4.71 4.78
N GLN A 91 -21.95 5.35 5.60
CA GLN A 91 -21.67 6.68 6.14
C GLN A 91 -20.41 6.67 7.03
N LYS A 92 -20.28 5.69 7.94
CA LYS A 92 -19.09 5.52 8.80
C LYS A 92 -17.82 5.37 7.95
N ARG A 93 -17.85 4.53 6.90
CA ARG A 93 -16.72 4.36 5.98
C ARG A 93 -16.33 5.65 5.27
N GLN A 94 -17.32 6.40 4.79
CA GLN A 94 -17.10 7.68 4.15
C GLN A 94 -16.43 8.68 5.10
N GLN A 95 -16.90 8.76 6.35
CA GLN A 95 -16.28 9.60 7.39
C GLN A 95 -14.83 9.19 7.68
N MET A 96 -14.54 7.89 7.73
CA MET A 96 -13.16 7.40 7.90
C MET A 96 -12.26 7.79 6.73
N ILE A 97 -12.75 7.64 5.48
CA ILE A 97 -12.01 8.05 4.29
C ILE A 97 -11.75 9.55 4.29
N GLU A 98 -12.74 10.38 4.63
CA GLU A 98 -12.59 11.82 4.74
C GLU A 98 -11.59 12.21 5.84
N LYS A 99 -11.67 11.57 7.01
CA LYS A 99 -10.71 11.77 8.10
C LYS A 99 -9.29 11.39 7.66
N ALA A 100 -9.12 10.26 6.98
CA ALA A 100 -7.83 9.81 6.46
C ALA A 100 -7.26 10.77 5.38
N LYS A 101 -8.12 11.34 4.53
CA LYS A 101 -7.72 12.33 3.52
C LYS A 101 -7.26 13.66 4.12
N LYS A 102 -7.75 14.02 5.31
CA LYS A 102 -7.32 15.22 6.05
C LYS A 102 -5.93 15.08 6.69
N ILE A 103 -5.37 13.86 6.75
CA ILE A 103 -4.02 13.63 7.27
C ILE A 103 -3.02 14.19 6.26
N SER A 104 -2.55 15.41 6.53
CA SER A 104 -1.43 16.03 5.83
C SER A 104 -0.12 15.55 6.46
N SER A 105 0.36 14.38 6.02
CA SER A 105 1.76 14.01 6.23
C SER A 105 2.59 14.64 5.12
N LEU A 106 3.84 15.04 5.41
CA LEU A 106 4.81 15.49 4.40
C LEU A 106 4.76 14.59 3.16
N ASP A 107 4.25 15.15 2.07
CA ASP A 107 4.20 14.46 0.78
C ASP A 107 5.63 14.05 0.43
N ASN A 108 5.81 12.80 0.01
CA ASN A 108 7.10 12.16 -0.30
C ASN A 108 7.99 11.77 0.90
N SER A 109 7.56 11.98 2.15
CA SER A 109 8.28 11.40 3.29
C SER A 109 8.15 9.86 3.27
N PRO A 110 9.26 9.10 3.28
CA PRO A 110 9.21 7.65 3.35
C PRO A 110 8.52 7.19 4.64
N ALA A 111 7.81 6.06 4.56
CA ALA A 111 7.24 5.42 5.74
C ALA A 111 8.37 4.97 6.68
N ASN A 112 8.23 5.27 7.98
CA ASN A 112 9.18 4.82 9.00
C ASN A 112 9.06 3.29 9.18
N ASP A 113 10.10 2.63 9.65
CA ASP A 113 10.17 1.19 9.91
C ASP A 113 8.97 0.65 10.68
N ARG A 114 8.50 1.38 11.70
CA ARG A 114 7.27 1.01 12.43
C ARG A 114 6.07 0.93 11.49
N GLN A 115 5.86 1.96 10.68
CA GLN A 115 4.72 2.05 9.76
C GLN A 115 4.84 0.96 8.69
N LEU A 116 6.06 0.71 8.20
CA LEU A 116 6.36 -0.38 7.27
C LEU A 116 6.05 -1.75 7.85
N ARG A 117 6.34 -2.01 9.14
CA ARG A 117 6.00 -3.29 9.78
C ARG A 117 4.49 -3.53 9.80
N VAL A 118 3.69 -2.51 10.12
CA VAL A 118 2.22 -2.61 10.11
C VAL A 118 1.71 -2.86 8.68
N LEU A 119 2.20 -2.10 7.69
CA LEU A 119 1.81 -2.27 6.29
C LEU A 119 2.18 -3.66 5.75
N LYS A 120 3.38 -4.16 6.09
CA LYS A 120 3.83 -5.51 5.73
C LYS A 120 2.96 -6.60 6.36
N MET A 121 2.64 -6.51 7.65
CA MET A 121 1.75 -7.46 8.31
C MET A 121 0.42 -7.57 7.56
N VAL A 122 -0.20 -6.42 7.23
CA VAL A 122 -1.46 -6.44 6.48
C VAL A 122 -1.28 -7.05 5.10
N TYR A 123 -0.21 -6.68 4.38
CA TYR A 123 0.06 -7.19 3.05
C TYR A 123 0.34 -8.70 3.01
N GLU A 124 1.11 -9.21 3.97
CA GLU A 124 1.65 -10.57 4.00
C GLU A 124 0.71 -11.54 4.69
N GLU A 125 -0.08 -11.08 5.67
CA GLU A 125 -0.97 -11.94 6.44
C GLU A 125 -2.43 -11.73 6.03
N ILE A 126 -2.91 -10.48 5.90
CA ILE A 126 -4.34 -10.22 5.75
C ILE A 126 -4.79 -10.15 4.28
N THR A 127 -4.31 -9.16 3.54
CA THR A 127 -4.74 -8.89 2.16
C THR A 127 -3.73 -8.05 1.38
N MET A 128 -3.59 -8.38 0.10
CA MET A 128 -2.86 -7.58 -0.88
C MET A 128 -3.72 -6.46 -1.51
N TYR A 129 -5.03 -6.52 -1.29
CA TYR A 129 -6.03 -5.66 -1.91
C TYR A 129 -6.99 -5.10 -0.84
N PRO A 130 -6.47 -4.31 0.11
CA PRO A 130 -7.34 -3.68 1.10
C PRO A 130 -8.37 -2.79 0.39
N THR A 131 -9.60 -2.81 0.91
CA THR A 131 -10.67 -1.92 0.44
C THR A 131 -10.34 -0.47 0.78
N GLU A 132 -11.04 0.50 0.18
CA GLU A 132 -10.80 1.92 0.52
C GLU A 132 -11.08 2.21 2.01
N ALA A 133 -12.08 1.57 2.60
CA ALA A 133 -12.35 1.68 4.03
C ALA A 133 -11.17 1.18 4.87
N TRP A 134 -10.59 0.03 4.52
CA TRP A 134 -9.43 -0.54 5.22
C TRP A 134 -8.17 0.30 5.01
N MET A 135 -7.95 0.84 3.81
CA MET A 135 -6.87 1.80 3.56
C MET A 135 -7.01 3.07 4.41
N ALA A 136 -8.24 3.54 4.64
CA ALA A 136 -8.51 4.70 5.50
C ALA A 136 -8.22 4.40 6.97
N ILE A 137 -8.65 3.22 7.45
CA ILE A 137 -8.31 2.73 8.80
C ILE A 137 -6.78 2.67 8.99
N LEU A 138 -6.06 2.10 8.03
CA LEU A 138 -4.59 2.03 8.06
C LEU A 138 -3.96 3.42 8.14
N ALA A 139 -4.38 4.32 7.25
CA ALA A 139 -3.89 5.70 7.20
C ALA A 139 -4.04 6.42 8.54
N ILE A 140 -5.20 6.26 9.20
CA ILE A 140 -5.49 6.83 10.52
C ILE A 140 -4.55 6.23 11.59
N ILE A 141 -4.43 4.90 11.64
CA ILE A 141 -3.68 4.20 12.70
C ILE A 141 -2.17 4.47 12.62
N ILE A 142 -1.61 4.47 11.40
CA ILE A 142 -0.17 4.68 11.20
C ILE A 142 0.19 6.17 11.02
N GLN A 143 -0.82 7.06 11.02
CA GLN A 143 -0.70 8.50 10.80
C GLN A 143 0.05 8.84 9.50
N ARG A 144 -0.43 8.29 8.39
CA ARG A 144 0.08 8.58 7.04
C ARG A 144 -1.05 8.97 6.11
N SER A 145 -0.73 9.73 5.07
CA SER A 145 -1.75 10.15 4.12
C SER A 145 -2.36 8.93 3.41
N PHE A 146 -3.67 9.02 3.15
CA PHE A 146 -4.41 7.98 2.44
C PHE A 146 -3.76 7.61 1.09
N LYS A 147 -3.26 8.63 0.37
CA LYS A 147 -2.56 8.45 -0.91
C LYS A 147 -1.27 7.63 -0.76
N GLN A 148 -0.48 7.89 0.29
CA GLN A 148 0.74 7.12 0.55
C GLN A 148 0.45 5.65 0.83
N VAL A 149 -0.58 5.35 1.63
CA VAL A 149 -1.00 3.96 1.88
C VAL A 149 -1.40 3.28 0.57
N LYS A 150 -2.24 3.92 -0.24
CA LYS A 150 -2.68 3.39 -1.54
C LYS A 150 -1.50 3.12 -2.48
N ASN A 151 -0.57 4.07 -2.59
CA ASN A 151 0.63 3.93 -3.41
C ASN A 151 1.54 2.81 -2.90
N TRP A 152 1.70 2.68 -1.59
CA TRP A 152 2.51 1.62 -0.99
C TRP A 152 2.01 0.23 -1.37
N PHE A 153 0.71 -0.04 -1.23
CA PHE A 153 0.12 -1.34 -1.64
C PHE A 153 0.23 -1.56 -3.15
N SER A 154 0.12 -0.50 -3.96
CA SER A 154 0.33 -0.61 -5.42
C SER A 154 1.76 -1.03 -5.76
N ASN A 155 2.74 -0.36 -5.17
CA ASN A 155 4.16 -0.62 -5.40
C ASN A 155 4.55 -2.01 -4.87
N GLU A 156 4.04 -2.41 -3.71
CA GLU A 156 4.39 -3.71 -3.12
C GLU A 156 3.86 -4.87 -3.99
N ARG A 157 2.69 -4.73 -4.61
CA ARG A 157 2.16 -5.69 -5.61
C ARG A 157 3.00 -5.74 -6.89
N GLN A 158 3.49 -4.60 -7.37
CA GLN A 158 4.37 -4.57 -8.55
C GLN A 158 5.73 -5.23 -8.25
N LYS A 159 6.27 -5.00 -7.05
CA LYS A 159 7.58 -5.52 -6.63
C LYS A 159 7.55 -7.03 -6.35
N ARG A 160 6.53 -7.52 -5.63
CA ARG A 160 6.46 -8.93 -5.19
C ARG A 160 5.56 -9.81 -6.04
N GLY A 161 4.90 -9.23 -7.04
CA GLY A 161 3.86 -9.89 -7.81
C GLY A 161 2.56 -10.05 -7.02
N THR A 162 1.58 -10.66 -7.68
CA THR A 162 0.30 -11.05 -7.07
C THR A 162 0.41 -12.47 -6.53
N GLY A 163 0.25 -12.63 -5.22
CA GLY A 163 0.18 -13.94 -4.56
C GLY A 163 -1.23 -14.51 -4.56
N GLU A 164 -1.39 -15.70 -3.96
CA GLU A 164 -2.70 -16.32 -3.79
C GLU A 164 -3.63 -15.51 -2.89
N ASP A 165 -4.89 -15.46 -3.27
CA ASP A 165 -5.95 -14.83 -2.51
C ASP A 165 -7.27 -15.60 -2.65
N THR A 166 -8.13 -15.42 -1.66
CA THR A 166 -9.45 -16.02 -1.60
C THR A 166 -10.49 -14.93 -1.42
N HIS A 167 -11.58 -15.03 -2.16
CA HIS A 167 -12.71 -14.12 -1.99
C HIS A 167 -13.57 -14.57 -0.82
N VAL A 168 -13.80 -13.67 0.13
CA VAL A 168 -14.69 -13.88 1.27
C VAL A 168 -15.74 -12.77 1.30
N THR A 169 -16.93 -13.09 1.79
CA THR A 169 -17.98 -12.10 2.03
C THR A 169 -17.82 -11.57 3.45
N SER A 170 -17.61 -10.27 3.58
CA SER A 170 -17.62 -9.56 4.86
C SER A 170 -19.00 -9.65 5.52
N SER A 171 -19.06 -9.46 6.84
CA SER A 171 -20.31 -9.29 7.60
C SER A 171 -21.21 -8.18 7.05
N SER A 172 -20.65 -7.27 6.26
CA SER A 172 -21.33 -6.16 5.59
C SER A 172 -21.91 -6.53 4.21
N GLY A 173 -21.67 -7.76 3.74
CA GLY A 173 -22.04 -8.25 2.41
C GLY A 173 -21.05 -7.89 1.29
N ASP A 174 -19.93 -7.26 1.62
CA ASP A 174 -18.91 -6.90 0.63
C ASP A 174 -18.00 -8.07 0.31
N ARG A 175 -17.65 -8.24 -0.96
CA ARG A 175 -16.64 -9.22 -1.36
C ARG A 175 -15.25 -8.64 -1.16
N ILE A 176 -14.50 -9.21 -0.24
CA ILE A 176 -13.11 -8.86 0.05
C ILE A 176 -12.17 -9.96 -0.43
N ARG A 177 -10.95 -9.57 -0.79
CA ARG A 177 -9.86 -10.49 -1.14
C ARG A 177 -8.98 -10.63 0.09
N VAL A 178 -8.78 -11.84 0.59
CA VAL A 178 -7.96 -12.11 1.77
C VAL A 178 -6.97 -13.22 1.46
N ARG A 179 -5.88 -13.31 2.23
CA ARG A 179 -4.93 -14.41 2.05
C ARG A 179 -5.47 -15.71 2.65
N PRO A 180 -5.18 -16.87 2.05
CA PRO A 180 -5.63 -18.16 2.55
C PRO A 180 -5.25 -18.42 4.01
N MET A 181 -4.05 -18.00 4.42
CA MET A 181 -3.54 -18.25 5.78
C MET A 181 -4.38 -17.61 6.89
N THR A 182 -5.13 -16.54 6.59
CA THR A 182 -5.92 -15.82 7.59
C THR A 182 -7.35 -16.35 7.71
N LEU A 183 -7.78 -17.22 6.79
CA LEU A 183 -9.09 -17.88 6.86
C LEU A 183 -9.24 -18.74 8.13
N ASN A 184 -8.12 -19.27 8.64
CA ASN A 184 -8.12 -20.08 9.86
C ASN A 184 -8.35 -19.24 11.14
N ASN A 185 -8.09 -17.93 11.07
CA ASN A 185 -8.05 -17.05 12.24
C ASN A 185 -9.32 -16.20 12.38
N CYS A 186 -10.10 -16.01 11.31
CA CYS A 186 -11.30 -15.19 11.33
C CYS A 186 -12.37 -15.69 10.36
N LYS A 187 -13.59 -15.88 10.88
CA LYS A 187 -14.78 -16.24 10.09
C LYS A 187 -15.62 -15.01 9.72
N ASP A 188 -15.62 -13.99 10.60
CA ASP A 188 -16.49 -12.81 10.49
C ASP A 188 -15.68 -11.56 10.16
N TRP A 189 -15.44 -11.35 8.86
CA TRP A 189 -14.65 -10.22 8.38
C TRP A 189 -15.45 -8.92 8.44
N SER A 190 -15.01 -7.97 9.27
CA SER A 190 -15.62 -6.64 9.39
C SER A 190 -14.57 -5.54 9.40
N ASP A 191 -15.01 -4.29 9.22
CA ASP A 191 -14.14 -3.12 9.38
C ASP A 191 -13.64 -3.01 10.83
N GLU A 192 -14.49 -3.33 11.81
CA GLU A 192 -14.17 -3.30 13.24
C GLU A 192 -13.08 -4.31 13.60
N TRP A 193 -13.21 -5.56 13.12
CA TRP A 193 -12.20 -6.59 13.34
C TRP A 193 -10.86 -6.18 12.73
N PHE A 194 -10.90 -5.64 11.51
CA PHE A 194 -9.70 -5.19 10.82
C PHE A 194 -9.02 -4.04 11.58
N GLU A 195 -9.79 -3.06 12.04
CA GLU A 195 -9.32 -1.96 12.87
C GLU A 195 -8.64 -2.45 14.15
N GLU A 196 -9.27 -3.36 14.89
CA GLU A 196 -8.72 -3.93 16.12
C GLU A 196 -7.40 -4.67 15.89
N VAL A 197 -7.34 -5.56 14.90
CA VAL A 197 -6.12 -6.33 14.58
C VAL A 197 -4.96 -5.39 14.26
N VAL A 198 -5.21 -4.37 13.42
CA VAL A 198 -4.19 -3.40 13.03
C VAL A 198 -3.77 -2.54 14.23
N MET A 199 -4.70 -2.08 15.07
CA MET A 199 -4.38 -1.32 16.28
C MET A 199 -3.53 -2.12 17.26
N VAL A 200 -3.91 -3.36 17.56
CA VAL A 200 -3.16 -4.25 18.47
C VAL A 200 -1.76 -4.51 17.93
N HIS A 201 -1.62 -4.80 16.63
CA HIS A 201 -0.30 -5.00 16.03
C HIS A 201 0.55 -3.73 16.08
N ASN A 202 -0.03 -2.58 15.73
CA ASN A 202 0.64 -1.28 15.77
C ASN A 202 1.13 -0.93 17.19
N PHE A 203 0.33 -1.24 18.22
CA PHE A 203 0.71 -1.10 19.62
C PHE A 203 1.86 -2.05 19.99
N ARG A 204 1.79 -3.33 19.58
CA ARG A 204 2.87 -4.30 19.82
C ARG A 204 4.19 -3.85 19.18
N VAL A 205 4.16 -3.27 17.99
CA VAL A 205 5.35 -2.71 17.34
C VAL A 205 5.91 -1.53 18.15
N LEU A 206 5.07 -0.63 18.67
CA LEU A 206 5.49 0.47 19.55
C LEU A 206 6.19 -0.04 20.82
N CYS A 207 5.60 -1.03 21.50
CA CYS A 207 6.17 -1.57 22.73
C CYS A 207 7.55 -2.20 22.50
N LYS A 208 7.70 -2.99 21.42
CA LYS A 208 8.98 -3.63 21.08
C LYS A 208 10.09 -2.62 20.80
N SER A 209 9.77 -1.51 20.12
CA SER A 209 10.75 -0.44 19.86
C SER A 209 11.25 0.22 21.15
N ARG A 210 10.38 0.37 22.16
CA ARG A 210 10.77 0.99 23.44
C ARG A 210 11.63 0.07 24.29
N SER A 211 11.33 -1.23 24.35
CA SER A 211 12.13 -2.20 25.10
C SER A 211 13.54 -2.37 24.53
N GLN A 212 13.70 -2.28 23.21
CA GLN A 212 15.03 -2.33 22.57
C GLN A 212 15.88 -1.09 22.85
N ALA A 213 15.26 0.09 22.98
CA ALA A 213 15.98 1.31 23.35
C ALA A 213 16.41 1.34 24.83
N GLY A 214 15.64 0.69 25.72
CA GLY A 214 15.97 0.62 27.16
C GLY A 214 17.05 -0.41 27.50
N GLY A 215 17.12 -1.54 26.78
CA GLY A 215 18.12 -2.58 27.01
C GLY A 215 19.55 -2.19 26.59
N ALA A 216 19.70 -1.31 25.59
CA ALA A 216 21.01 -0.88 25.09
C ALA A 216 21.81 -0.02 26.07
N LEU A 217 21.19 0.47 27.16
CA LEU A 217 21.85 1.27 28.21
C LEU A 217 22.19 0.45 29.46
N SER A 218 21.83 -0.83 29.51
CA SER A 218 22.05 -1.68 30.70
C SER A 218 23.36 -2.47 30.66
N ASP A 219 24.00 -2.60 29.50
CA ASP A 219 25.15 -3.51 29.29
C ASP A 219 26.54 -2.87 29.48
N THR A 220 26.63 -1.61 29.92
CA THR A 220 27.93 -0.94 30.13
C THR A 220 28.46 -0.97 31.57
N SER A 221 27.76 -1.64 32.51
CA SER A 221 28.14 -1.64 33.93
C SER A 221 28.45 -3.05 34.45
N SER A 222 29.47 -3.70 33.90
CA SER A 222 30.11 -4.87 34.51
C SER A 222 31.54 -5.03 34.00
N ASN A 223 32.42 -4.11 34.43
CA ASN A 223 33.86 -4.31 34.37
C ASN A 223 34.50 -3.59 35.55
N HIS A 224 34.36 -4.20 36.72
CA HIS A 224 35.14 -3.99 37.95
C HIS A 224 34.90 -5.28 38.77
N ASP A 225 35.86 -5.98 39.35
CA ASP A 225 37.24 -5.62 39.65
C ASP A 225 38.02 -6.87 40.10
N GLY A 226 39.35 -6.76 40.12
CA GLY A 226 40.16 -7.33 41.21
C GLY A 226 40.54 -8.81 41.14
N ARG A 227 41.60 -9.11 40.38
CA ARG A 227 42.44 -10.29 40.69
C ARG A 227 43.90 -10.01 40.36
N SER A 228 44.65 -9.52 41.35
CA SER A 228 46.04 -9.90 41.69
C SER A 228 46.44 -9.19 42.97
#